data_AF-A0A932X3H8-F1
#
_entry.id   AF-A0A932X3H8-F1
#
_cell.length_a   1.000
_cell.length_b   1.000
_cell.length_c   1.000
_cell.angle_alpha   90.00
_cell.angle_beta   90.00
_cell.angle_gamma   90.00
#
_symmetry.space_group_name_H-M   'P 1'
#
loop_
_entity.id
_entity.type
_entity.pdbx_description
1 polymer ?
#
loop_
_entity_poly.entity_id
_entity_poly.type
_entity_poly.pdbx_seq_one_letter_code
_entity_poly.pdbx_strand_id
1 'polypeptide(L)'
;LSPADAVLEKIGGSGKEFWADGRNWPIPSDWPRWRETGGQIPDAAGRWRVEVRPGAAREDDCFLHLIQTSDQTVEKMVESQVSEAGDRIQVQFRVGPRTYTVGLNKTGEVGGRIRITEGGNVLVDRPLTREITPQAGLALVE
;
A
#
# COMPACT_ATOMS: atom_id res chain seq x y z
N LEU A 1 -7.50 -4.61 -2.84
CA LEU A 1 -7.68 -6.07 -2.68
C LEU A 1 -7.76 -6.33 -1.17
N SER A 2 -8.31 -7.47 -0.73
CA SER A 2 -8.81 -7.81 0.63
C SER A 2 -8.99 -6.69 1.68
N PRO A 3 -10.15 -6.63 2.34
CA PRO A 3 -11.27 -7.54 2.19
C PRO A 3 -12.05 -7.27 0.89
N ALA A 4 -12.73 -8.29 0.35
CA ALA A 4 -13.48 -8.15 -0.91
C ALA A 4 -14.65 -7.14 -0.80
N ASP A 5 -15.13 -6.92 0.42
CA ASP A 5 -16.19 -5.99 0.78
C ASP A 5 -15.68 -4.61 1.23
N ALA A 6 -14.38 -4.31 1.04
CA ALA A 6 -13.79 -3.08 1.53
C ALA A 6 -14.49 -1.83 1.00
N VAL A 7 -14.75 -0.87 1.89
CA VAL A 7 -15.25 0.46 1.55
C VAL A 7 -14.07 1.43 1.55
N LEU A 8 -13.93 2.19 0.46
CA LEU A 8 -12.88 3.19 0.29
C LEU A 8 -13.46 4.59 0.36
N GLU A 9 -12.86 5.46 1.16
CA GLU A 9 -13.27 6.84 1.33
C GLU A 9 -12.09 7.80 1.09
N LYS A 10 -12.26 8.75 0.17
CA LYS A 10 -11.28 9.81 -0.07
C LYS A 10 -11.58 10.99 0.83
N ILE A 11 -10.65 11.35 1.70
CA ILE A 11 -10.78 12.46 2.64
C ILE A 11 -9.64 13.45 2.43
N GLY A 12 -9.97 14.74 2.36
CA GLY A 12 -8.98 15.79 2.17
C GLY A 12 -9.53 16.99 1.41
N GLY A 13 -8.61 17.83 0.95
CA GLY A 13 -8.91 19.12 0.34
C GLY A 13 -9.19 20.21 1.37
N SER A 14 -9.56 21.40 0.87
CA SER A 14 -9.78 22.61 1.68
C SER A 14 -10.73 22.34 2.85
N GLY A 15 -10.23 22.54 4.07
CA GLY A 15 -11.01 22.36 5.30
C GLY A 15 -11.12 20.90 5.77
N LYS A 16 -10.40 19.95 5.14
CA LYS A 16 -10.31 18.54 5.55
C LYS A 16 -8.89 17.98 5.44
N GLU A 17 -7.89 18.82 5.23
CA GLU A 17 -6.48 18.40 5.11
C GLU A 17 -6.02 17.62 6.35
N PHE A 18 -6.50 18.03 7.52
CA PHE A 18 -6.19 17.45 8.82
C PHE A 18 -7.48 17.04 9.56
N TRP A 19 -8.41 16.43 8.81
CA TRP A 19 -9.70 15.98 9.34
C TRP A 19 -9.54 14.80 10.30
N ALA A 20 -9.89 14.98 11.57
CA ALA A 20 -9.90 13.94 12.60
C ALA A 20 -11.05 14.19 13.58
N ASP A 21 -11.76 13.11 13.94
CA ASP A 21 -12.84 13.13 14.95
C ASP A 21 -13.92 14.20 14.69
N GLY A 22 -14.43 14.24 13.46
CA GLY A 22 -15.52 15.15 13.07
C GLY A 22 -15.11 16.63 12.90
N ARG A 23 -13.82 16.96 12.96
CA ARG A 23 -13.32 18.33 12.79
C ARG A 23 -12.00 18.39 12.03
N ASN A 24 -11.73 19.52 11.37
CA ASN A 24 -10.41 19.84 10.82
C ASN A 24 -9.50 20.47 11.88
N TRP A 25 -8.27 20.00 11.96
CA TRP A 25 -7.23 20.50 12.85
C TRP A 25 -6.15 21.25 12.07
N PRO A 26 -6.43 22.49 11.59
CA PRO A 26 -5.48 23.23 10.78
C PRO A 26 -4.20 23.52 11.56
N ILE A 27 -3.06 23.41 10.87
CA ILE A 27 -1.79 23.86 11.43
C ILE A 27 -1.88 25.39 11.63
N PRO A 28 -1.57 25.91 12.84
CA PRO A 28 -1.62 27.35 13.11
C PRO A 28 -0.70 28.14 12.17
N SER A 29 -1.19 29.27 11.65
CA SER A 29 -0.45 30.10 10.70
C SER A 29 0.82 30.73 11.28
N ASP A 30 0.91 30.81 12.61
CA ASP A 30 2.04 31.36 13.35
C ASP A 30 3.09 30.30 13.74
N TRP A 31 2.86 29.02 13.41
CA TRP A 31 3.79 27.93 13.67
C TRP A 31 5.17 28.25 13.05
N PRO A 32 6.28 28.17 13.81
CA PRO A 32 7.60 28.67 13.37
C PRO A 32 8.04 28.14 12.00
N ARG A 33 7.84 26.83 11.77
CA ARG A 33 8.20 26.14 10.51
C ARG A 33 7.37 26.57 9.29
N TRP A 34 6.30 27.34 9.49
CA TRP A 34 5.37 27.81 8.47
C TRP A 34 5.57 29.26 8.08
N ARG A 35 6.16 30.05 8.98
CA ARG A 35 6.58 31.41 8.67
C ARG A 35 7.63 31.41 7.56
N GLU A 36 8.48 30.39 7.55
CA GLU A 36 9.50 30.16 6.51
C GLU A 36 8.89 29.83 5.14
N THR A 37 7.66 29.29 5.07
CA THR A 37 6.95 28.96 3.82
C THR A 37 5.95 30.05 3.41
N GLY A 38 6.01 31.24 4.02
CA GLY A 38 5.09 32.34 3.70
C GLY A 38 3.63 32.03 3.99
N GLY A 39 3.34 31.15 4.96
CA GLY A 39 1.95 30.80 5.27
C GLY A 39 1.38 29.65 4.43
N GLN A 40 2.19 28.96 3.61
CA GLN A 40 1.72 27.86 2.75
C GLN A 40 2.01 26.48 3.33
N ILE A 41 1.06 25.55 3.12
CA ILE A 41 1.22 24.13 3.43
C ILE A 41 2.20 23.49 2.44
N PRO A 42 3.37 22.97 2.88
CA PRO A 42 4.23 22.18 2.01
C PRO A 42 3.43 21.00 1.45
N ASP A 43 3.61 20.69 0.18
CA ASP A 43 2.90 19.57 -0.44
C ASP A 43 3.17 18.23 0.28
N ALA A 44 4.38 18.08 0.84
CA ALA A 44 4.77 16.94 1.64
C ALA A 44 4.01 16.79 2.97
N ALA A 45 3.34 17.86 3.46
CA ALA A 45 2.47 17.75 4.64
C ALA A 45 1.21 16.92 4.35
N GLY A 46 0.92 16.66 3.07
CA GLY A 46 -0.28 15.94 2.64
C GLY A 46 -1.53 16.82 2.72
N ARG A 47 -2.48 16.53 1.83
CA ARG A 47 -3.80 17.20 1.79
C ARG A 47 -4.93 16.22 1.58
N TRP A 48 -4.60 14.95 1.38
CA TRP A 48 -5.52 13.89 1.00
C TRP A 48 -5.06 12.57 1.59
N ARG A 49 -6.03 11.74 1.94
CA ARG A 49 -5.85 10.34 2.30
C ARG A 49 -6.97 9.52 1.70
N VAL A 50 -6.73 8.21 1.61
CA VAL A 50 -7.77 7.21 1.36
C VAL A 50 -7.87 6.37 2.62
N GLU A 51 -9.06 6.34 3.21
CA GLU A 51 -9.39 5.41 4.28
C GLU A 51 -9.98 4.14 3.67
N VAL A 52 -9.53 2.99 4.17
CA VAL A 52 -10.03 1.68 3.75
C VAL A 52 -10.57 1.00 4.99
N ARG A 53 -11.82 0.54 4.93
CA ARG A 53 -12.48 -0.13 6.05
C ARG A 53 -13.22 -1.39 5.62
N PRO A 54 -13.50 -2.32 6.55
CA PRO A 54 -14.35 -3.48 6.31
C PRO A 54 -15.73 -3.04 5.79
N GLY A 55 -16.39 -3.86 4.98
CA GLY A 55 -17.79 -3.60 4.57
C GLY A 55 -18.80 -3.79 5.70
N ALA A 56 -18.46 -4.62 6.68
CA ALA A 56 -19.25 -4.88 7.88
C ALA A 56 -18.34 -5.04 9.11
N ALA A 57 -18.89 -4.77 10.30
CA ALA A 57 -18.17 -4.95 11.55
C ALA A 57 -17.81 -6.43 11.78
N ARG A 58 -16.58 -6.68 12.22
CA ARG A 58 -16.03 -8.00 12.56
C ARG A 58 -14.87 -7.83 13.55
N GLU A 59 -14.56 -8.89 14.29
CA GLU A 59 -13.49 -8.89 15.30
C GLU A 59 -12.10 -8.85 14.65
N ASP A 60 -11.91 -9.64 13.58
CA ASP A 60 -10.66 -9.73 12.84
C ASP A 60 -10.85 -9.30 11.38
N ASP A 61 -9.87 -8.57 10.84
CA ASP A 61 -9.79 -8.26 9.41
C ASP A 61 -8.34 -8.33 8.91
N CYS A 62 -8.17 -8.62 7.61
CA CYS A 62 -6.89 -8.69 6.93
C CYS A 62 -6.92 -7.86 5.65
N PHE A 63 -6.03 -6.87 5.60
CA PHE A 63 -5.91 -5.96 4.46
C PHE A 63 -4.76 -6.38 3.54
N LEU A 64 -5.03 -6.48 2.23
CA LEU A 64 -4.00 -6.76 1.22
C LEU A 64 -4.00 -5.70 0.12
N HIS A 65 -3.06 -4.77 0.19
CA HIS A 65 -2.88 -3.77 -0.86
C HIS A 65 -1.79 -4.17 -1.85
N LEU A 66 -2.06 -4.00 -3.14
CA LEU A 66 -1.05 -3.98 -4.20
C LEU A 66 -0.90 -2.53 -4.66
N ILE A 67 0.27 -1.94 -4.39
CA ILE A 67 0.61 -0.59 -4.84
C ILE A 67 1.50 -0.73 -6.08
N GLN A 68 1.07 -0.12 -7.18
CA GLN A 68 1.84 -0.05 -8.42
C GLN A 68 2.23 1.41 -8.68
N THR A 69 3.47 1.63 -9.07
CA THR A 69 4.02 2.95 -9.38
C THR A 69 4.47 2.99 -10.82
N SER A 70 4.09 4.03 -11.54
CA SER A 70 4.49 4.30 -12.92
C SER A 70 4.66 5.80 -13.14
N ASP A 71 5.12 6.18 -14.32
CA ASP A 71 4.93 7.54 -14.82
C ASP A 71 3.46 7.79 -15.22
N GLN A 72 3.17 9.02 -15.65
CA GLN A 72 1.83 9.47 -16.06
C GLN A 72 1.42 8.97 -17.46
N THR A 73 2.31 8.29 -18.20
CA THR A 73 2.04 7.80 -19.56
C THR A 73 1.39 6.42 -19.55
N VAL A 74 1.48 5.68 -18.45
CA VAL A 74 0.84 4.38 -18.29
C VAL A 74 -0.68 4.56 -18.12
N GLU A 75 -1.44 4.21 -19.15
CA GLU A 75 -2.91 4.30 -19.14
C GLU A 75 -3.57 3.26 -18.22
N LYS A 76 -2.96 2.07 -18.11
CA LYS A 76 -3.51 0.97 -17.31
C LYS A 76 -2.39 0.19 -16.61
N MET A 77 -2.52 0.10 -15.29
CA MET A 77 -1.66 -0.73 -14.45
C MET A 77 -1.85 -2.22 -14.73
N VAL A 78 -0.87 -3.04 -14.32
CA VAL A 78 -0.92 -4.49 -14.52
C VAL A 78 -2.11 -5.08 -13.78
N GLU A 79 -2.86 -5.95 -14.47
CA GLU A 79 -3.95 -6.70 -13.86
C GLU A 79 -3.41 -7.66 -12.79
N SER A 80 -4.12 -7.73 -11.68
CA SER A 80 -3.79 -8.61 -10.58
C SER A 80 -5.01 -9.46 -10.21
N GLN A 81 -4.73 -10.67 -9.77
CA GLN A 81 -5.72 -11.62 -9.29
C GLN A 81 -5.44 -11.91 -7.83
N VAL A 82 -6.50 -11.97 -7.01
CA VAL A 82 -6.40 -12.40 -5.63
C VAL A 82 -7.17 -13.68 -5.43
N SER A 83 -6.59 -14.55 -4.62
CA SER A 83 -7.18 -15.81 -4.20
C SER A 83 -6.92 -16.02 -2.73
N GLU A 84 -7.86 -16.67 -2.06
CA GLU A 84 -7.77 -17.04 -0.66
C GLU A 84 -7.93 -18.54 -0.53
N ALA A 85 -7.11 -19.16 0.29
CA ALA A 85 -7.18 -20.59 0.58
C ALA A 85 -6.80 -20.81 2.05
N GLY A 86 -7.78 -21.16 2.87
CA GLY A 86 -7.60 -21.35 4.31
C GLY A 86 -7.06 -20.09 5.00
N ASP A 87 -5.90 -20.25 5.64
CA ASP A 87 -5.19 -19.21 6.39
C ASP A 87 -4.26 -18.36 5.50
N ARG A 88 -4.37 -18.45 4.18
CA ARG A 88 -3.52 -17.71 3.24
C ARG A 88 -4.31 -16.87 2.25
N ILE A 89 -3.74 -15.71 1.95
CA ILE A 89 -4.14 -14.84 0.86
C ILE A 89 -3.00 -14.69 -0.12
N GLN A 90 -3.31 -14.70 -1.41
CA GLN A 90 -2.33 -14.63 -2.48
C GLN A 90 -2.72 -13.57 -3.50
N VAL A 91 -1.74 -12.77 -3.93
CA VAL A 91 -1.85 -11.92 -5.11
C VAL A 91 -0.95 -12.46 -6.22
N GLN A 92 -1.48 -12.50 -7.44
CA GLN A 92 -0.76 -12.85 -8.65
C GLN A 92 -0.88 -11.74 -9.68
N PHE A 93 0.22 -11.38 -10.32
CA PHE A 93 0.26 -10.41 -11.42
C PHE A 93 1.41 -10.72 -12.37
N ARG A 94 1.36 -10.21 -13.60
CA ARG A 94 2.35 -10.49 -14.65
C ARG A 94 3.02 -9.22 -15.14
N VAL A 95 4.34 -9.17 -15.08
CA VAL A 95 5.15 -8.05 -15.63
C VAL A 95 6.06 -8.60 -16.72
N GLY A 96 5.77 -8.23 -17.97
CA GLY A 96 6.46 -8.78 -19.14
C GLY A 96 6.36 -10.31 -19.21
N PRO A 97 7.48 -11.05 -19.29
CA PRO A 97 7.46 -12.52 -19.35
C PRO A 97 7.29 -13.18 -17.98
N ARG A 98 7.36 -12.42 -16.88
CA ARG A 98 7.39 -12.96 -15.51
C ARG A 98 6.04 -12.90 -14.84
N THR A 99 5.65 -14.01 -14.22
CA THR A 99 4.49 -14.07 -13.31
C THR A 99 4.99 -14.05 -11.87
N TYR A 100 4.47 -13.12 -11.09
CA TYR A 100 4.75 -12.97 -9.67
C TYR A 100 3.56 -13.50 -8.88
N THR A 101 3.85 -14.28 -7.86
CA THR A 101 2.87 -14.82 -6.92
C THR A 101 3.37 -14.58 -5.52
N VAL A 102 2.65 -13.78 -4.75
CA VAL A 102 3.00 -13.44 -3.37
C VAL A 102 1.87 -13.92 -2.46
N GLY A 103 2.17 -14.87 -1.60
CA GLY A 103 1.27 -15.40 -0.59
C GLY A 103 1.64 -14.88 0.80
N LEU A 104 0.66 -14.53 1.60
CA LEU A 104 0.80 -14.07 2.98
C LEU A 104 -0.11 -14.88 3.88
N ASN A 105 0.34 -15.14 5.11
CA ASN A 105 -0.50 -15.74 6.14
C ASN A 105 -1.50 -14.68 6.64
N LYS A 106 -2.79 -15.03 6.68
CA LYS A 106 -3.88 -14.20 7.23
C LYS A 106 -3.95 -14.27 8.74
N THR A 107 -3.52 -15.39 9.31
CA THR A 107 -3.59 -15.70 10.74
C THR A 107 -2.30 -16.39 11.21
N GLY A 108 -2.09 -16.48 12.52
CA GLY A 108 -0.94 -17.16 13.09
C GLY A 108 0.34 -16.37 12.94
N GLU A 109 1.45 -17.06 12.64
CA GLU A 109 2.75 -16.39 12.54
C GLU A 109 2.86 -15.51 11.29
N VAL A 110 3.47 -14.33 11.47
CA VAL A 110 3.85 -13.45 10.36
C VAL A 110 4.78 -14.20 9.41
N GLY A 111 4.41 -14.21 8.13
CA GLY A 111 5.15 -14.92 7.10
C GLY A 111 4.42 -14.94 5.77
N GLY A 112 5.10 -15.50 4.78
CA GLY A 112 4.58 -15.61 3.43
C GLY A 112 5.54 -16.35 2.51
N ARG A 113 5.22 -16.37 1.23
CA ARG A 113 6.03 -17.00 0.18
C ARG A 113 5.99 -16.14 -1.07
N ILE A 114 7.12 -16.03 -1.74
CA ILE A 114 7.19 -15.45 -3.08
C ILE A 114 7.59 -16.53 -4.08
N ARG A 115 6.86 -16.56 -5.19
CA ARG A 115 7.17 -17.37 -6.36
C ARG A 115 7.20 -16.49 -7.60
N ILE A 116 8.24 -16.64 -8.42
CA ILE A 116 8.42 -15.95 -9.68
C ILE A 116 8.67 -17.00 -10.75
N THR A 117 7.89 -16.96 -11.83
CA THR A 117 8.03 -17.88 -12.96
C THR A 117 8.16 -17.13 -14.28
N GLU A 118 8.85 -17.74 -15.24
CA GLU A 118 9.02 -17.22 -16.59
C GLU A 118 8.98 -18.39 -17.57
N GLY A 119 8.03 -18.37 -18.52
CA GLY A 119 7.89 -19.46 -19.50
C GLY A 119 7.70 -20.86 -18.89
N GLY A 120 7.08 -20.96 -17.70
CA GLY A 120 6.91 -22.21 -16.96
C GLY A 120 8.09 -22.59 -16.05
N ASN A 121 9.25 -21.96 -16.21
CA ASN A 121 10.40 -22.16 -15.34
C ASN A 121 10.24 -21.38 -14.03
N VAL A 122 10.63 -21.99 -12.91
CA VAL A 122 10.64 -21.35 -11.59
C VAL A 122 11.98 -20.63 -11.42
N LEU A 123 11.94 -19.30 -11.33
CA LEU A 123 13.12 -18.47 -11.09
C LEU A 123 13.35 -18.25 -9.59
N VAL A 124 12.27 -18.07 -8.84
CA VAL A 124 12.29 -17.91 -7.38
C VAL A 124 11.11 -18.67 -6.81
N ASP A 125 11.33 -19.42 -5.73
CA ASP A 125 10.24 -20.02 -4.96
C ASP A 125 10.69 -20.27 -3.52
N ARG A 126 10.42 -19.31 -2.63
CA ARG A 126 10.97 -19.33 -1.27
C ARG A 126 10.07 -18.61 -0.27
N PRO A 127 10.14 -18.96 1.04
CA PRO A 127 9.49 -18.17 2.06
C PRO A 127 10.02 -16.73 2.07
N LEU A 128 9.19 -15.79 2.51
CA LEU A 128 9.64 -14.45 2.86
C LEU A 128 10.59 -14.54 4.07
N THR A 129 11.58 -13.64 4.11
CA THR A 129 12.54 -13.60 5.22
C THR A 129 11.81 -13.38 6.54
N ARG A 130 12.30 -14.02 7.61
CA ARG A 130 11.86 -13.78 8.99
C ARG A 130 12.84 -12.88 9.75
N GLU A 131 13.91 -12.48 9.09
CA GLU A 131 14.99 -11.68 9.63
C GLU A 131 15.06 -10.34 8.90
N ILE A 132 15.53 -9.31 9.60
CA ILE A 132 15.80 -8.01 8.99
C ILE A 132 16.93 -8.19 7.97
N THR A 133 16.60 -7.95 6.70
CA THR A 133 17.60 -7.95 5.63
C THR A 133 18.16 -6.54 5.46
N PRO A 134 19.50 -6.37 5.34
CA PRO A 134 20.08 -5.08 5.00
C PRO A 134 19.48 -4.55 3.70
N GLN A 135 19.07 -3.28 3.70
CA GLN A 135 18.71 -2.59 2.47
C GLN A 135 20.01 -2.09 1.81
N ALA A 136 20.40 -2.70 0.70
CA ALA A 136 21.54 -2.27 -0.11
C ALA A 136 21.06 -1.87 -1.51
N GLY A 137 21.69 -0.84 -2.10
CA GLY A 137 21.35 -0.37 -3.46
C GLY A 137 20.11 0.53 -3.57
N LEU A 138 19.60 1.06 -2.45
CA LEU A 138 18.48 2.04 -2.41
C LEU A 138 18.95 3.49 -2.20
N ALA A 139 20.26 3.74 -2.18
CA ALA A 139 20.77 5.10 -2.07
C ALA A 139 20.42 5.88 -3.35
N LEU A 140 19.89 7.09 -3.15
CA LEU A 140 19.88 8.11 -4.20
C LEU A 140 21.34 8.30 -4.62
N VAL A 141 21.62 8.03 -5.90
CA VAL A 141 22.86 8.47 -6.51
C VAL A 141 22.73 9.99 -6.57
N GLU A 142 23.50 10.71 -5.76
CA GLU A 142 23.74 12.15 -5.96
C GLU A 142 24.55 12.38 -7.23
#